data_AF-A0AA38VKJ3-F1
#
_entry.id   AF-A0AA38VKJ3-F1
#
_cell.length_a   1.000
_cell.length_b   1.000
_cell.length_c   1.000
_cell.angle_alpha   90.00
_cell.angle_beta   90.00
_cell.angle_gamma   90.00
#
_symmetry.space_group_name_H-M   'P 1'
#
loop_
_entity.id
_entity.type
_entity.pdbx_description
1 polymer ?
#
loop_
_entity_poly.entity_id
_entity_poly.type
_entity_poly.pdbx_seq_one_letter_code
_entity_poly.pdbx_strand_id
1 'polypeptide(L)'
;MTKAINYASGHDVLGWGLRNIVGMGEDPVHGVVWSVENSMDDVQLNGRDVHNENPAEKLNYHGILNDTSNKYKGANFGYPSCVAASDTQLLGVSSLRVGDIFKLDGGPQASDCTQREHARLDFHSHTAPLDIKFNTNATSAYIAFHGSWNRNPADGYRVMRVDFKDGQQVADRASKTAQIPVMENSKNGACRNSCFRTVGLAFDGKGRLYMSSDSSGEMYVI
;
A
#
# COMPACT_ATOMS: atom_id res chain seq x y z
N MET A 1 -18.41 -29.28 6.37
CA MET A 1 -17.96 -29.30 4.95
C MET A 1 -18.38 -28.00 4.32
N THR A 2 -17.43 -27.17 3.87
CA THR A 2 -17.73 -25.96 3.10
C THR A 2 -18.13 -26.37 1.69
N LYS A 3 -19.31 -25.92 1.26
CA LYS A 3 -19.83 -26.15 -0.10
C LYS A 3 -18.95 -25.39 -1.09
N ALA A 4 -18.64 -25.98 -2.24
CA ALA A 4 -17.92 -25.29 -3.30
C ALA A 4 -18.70 -24.03 -3.72
N ILE A 5 -18.00 -22.90 -3.79
CA ILE A 5 -18.55 -21.60 -4.17
C ILE A 5 -18.32 -21.38 -5.67
N ASN A 6 -19.34 -20.88 -6.38
CA ASN A 6 -19.19 -20.52 -7.79
C ASN A 6 -18.29 -19.27 -7.90
N TYR A 7 -17.16 -19.39 -8.60
CA TYR A 7 -16.20 -18.30 -8.75
C TYR A 7 -16.80 -17.04 -9.38
N ALA A 8 -17.83 -17.13 -10.23
CA ALA A 8 -18.42 -15.97 -10.90
C ALA A 8 -19.59 -15.33 -10.13
N SER A 9 -20.28 -16.05 -9.26
CA SER A 9 -21.55 -15.58 -8.66
C SER A 9 -21.76 -15.91 -7.19
N GLY A 10 -20.92 -16.76 -6.61
CA GLY A 10 -21.04 -17.17 -5.21
C GLY A 10 -20.11 -16.41 -4.25
N HIS A 11 -19.33 -15.46 -4.75
CA HIS A 11 -18.35 -14.71 -3.97
C HIS A 11 -18.86 -13.31 -3.65
N ASP A 12 -18.29 -12.74 -2.59
CA ASP A 12 -18.39 -11.32 -2.29
C ASP A 12 -17.17 -10.59 -2.82
N VAL A 13 -17.37 -9.38 -3.36
CA VAL A 13 -16.27 -8.47 -3.67
C VAL A 13 -15.85 -7.77 -2.38
N LEU A 14 -14.63 -8.04 -1.91
CA LEU A 14 -14.08 -7.35 -0.74
C LEU A 14 -13.88 -5.85 -1.04
N GLY A 15 -13.27 -5.54 -2.18
CA GLY A 15 -13.06 -4.20 -2.69
C GLY A 15 -12.62 -4.28 -4.14
N TRP A 16 -12.80 -3.20 -4.89
CA TRP A 16 -12.37 -3.08 -6.29
C TRP A 16 -11.78 -1.69 -6.55
N GLY A 17 -11.31 -1.42 -7.76
CA GLY A 17 -10.52 -0.23 -8.03
C GLY A 17 -9.21 -0.20 -7.25
N LEU A 18 -8.64 -1.39 -7.05
CA LEU A 18 -7.34 -1.65 -6.45
C LEU A 18 -6.45 -2.18 -7.57
N ARG A 19 -5.39 -1.45 -7.97
CA ARG A 19 -4.62 -1.80 -9.18
C ARG A 19 -3.97 -3.18 -9.08
N ASN A 20 -3.15 -3.37 -8.04
CA ASN A 20 -2.44 -4.61 -7.79
C ASN A 20 -2.17 -4.77 -6.29
N ILE A 21 -2.90 -5.68 -5.68
CA ILE A 21 -2.79 -6.02 -4.26
C ILE A 21 -2.08 -7.35 -4.11
N VAL A 22 -0.77 -7.28 -3.88
CA VAL A 22 0.05 -8.46 -3.59
C VAL A 22 0.06 -8.76 -2.10
N GLY A 23 0.20 -7.71 -1.27
CA GLY A 23 0.22 -7.83 0.17
C GLY A 23 -1.16 -7.61 0.79
N MET A 24 -1.64 -8.60 1.53
CA MET A 24 -2.86 -8.53 2.33
C MET A 24 -2.62 -9.20 3.69
N GLY A 25 -3.19 -8.63 4.75
CA GLY A 25 -3.06 -9.14 6.10
C GLY A 25 -4.28 -8.83 6.95
N GLU A 26 -4.55 -9.70 7.92
CA GLU A 26 -5.59 -9.51 8.93
C GLU A 26 -4.91 -9.16 10.27
N ASP A 27 -5.41 -8.11 10.91
CA ASP A 27 -5.08 -7.75 12.29
C ASP A 27 -5.55 -8.90 13.22
N PRO A 28 -4.63 -9.60 13.91
CA PRO A 28 -4.96 -10.80 14.69
C PRO A 28 -5.76 -10.52 15.97
N VAL A 29 -5.86 -9.26 16.41
CA VAL A 29 -6.55 -8.86 17.63
C VAL A 29 -7.95 -8.33 17.31
N HIS A 30 -8.08 -7.54 16.25
CA HIS A 30 -9.31 -6.83 15.90
C HIS A 30 -10.03 -7.44 14.69
N GLY A 31 -9.41 -8.38 13.97
CA GLY A 31 -10.00 -9.03 12.79
C GLY A 31 -10.17 -8.11 11.57
N VAL A 32 -9.48 -6.97 11.56
CA VAL A 32 -9.54 -5.99 10.49
C VAL A 32 -8.61 -6.41 9.34
N VAL A 33 -9.11 -6.35 8.11
CA VAL A 33 -8.32 -6.66 6.91
C VAL A 33 -7.72 -5.40 6.30
N TRP A 34 -6.45 -5.52 5.95
CA TRP A 34 -5.60 -4.49 5.38
C TRP A 34 -4.92 -4.98 4.11
N SER A 35 -4.64 -4.08 3.19
CA SER A 35 -3.83 -4.41 2.03
C SER A 35 -2.88 -3.30 1.64
N VAL A 36 -1.79 -3.67 0.97
CA VAL A 36 -0.86 -2.72 0.37
C VAL A 36 -0.95 -2.79 -1.15
N GLU A 37 -0.93 -1.63 -1.80
CA GLU A 37 -1.17 -1.49 -3.24
C GLU A 37 0.06 -1.00 -3.98
N ASN A 38 0.30 -1.63 -5.14
CA ASN A 38 1.21 -1.14 -6.17
C ASN A 38 0.39 -0.32 -7.18
N SER A 39 0.57 0.99 -7.15
CA SER A 39 -0.17 2.02 -7.88
C SER A 39 0.37 2.18 -9.30
N MET A 40 -0.13 3.19 -10.05
CA MET A 40 0.10 3.28 -11.50
C MET A 40 1.54 3.65 -11.88
N ASP A 41 2.00 3.06 -12.98
CA ASP A 41 3.25 3.39 -13.66
C ASP A 41 3.01 4.50 -14.72
N ASP A 42 4.07 5.23 -15.10
CA ASP A 42 4.11 6.17 -16.24
C ASP A 42 2.98 7.22 -16.26
N VAL A 43 2.54 7.65 -15.07
CA VAL A 43 1.40 8.57 -14.98
C VAL A 43 1.74 9.96 -15.50
N GLN A 44 0.79 10.51 -16.25
CA GLN A 44 0.82 11.89 -16.72
C GLN A 44 -0.39 12.63 -16.19
N LEU A 45 -0.22 13.90 -15.84
CA LEU A 45 -1.30 14.82 -15.50
C LEU A 45 -1.45 15.84 -16.62
N ASN A 46 -2.55 15.76 -17.38
CA ASN A 46 -2.80 16.60 -18.56
C ASN A 46 -1.61 16.58 -19.56
N GLY A 47 -1.03 15.40 -19.82
CA GLY A 47 0.11 15.23 -20.72
C GLY A 47 1.48 15.62 -20.15
N ARG A 48 1.55 16.17 -18.93
CA ARG A 48 2.81 16.39 -18.22
C ARG A 48 3.17 15.16 -17.42
N ASP A 49 4.38 14.66 -17.62
CA ASP A 49 4.94 13.58 -16.80
C ASP A 49 5.02 13.98 -15.32
N VAL A 50 4.37 13.19 -14.46
CA VAL A 50 4.44 13.33 -13.00
C VAL A 50 4.83 12.01 -12.33
N HIS A 51 5.22 10.99 -13.10
CA HIS A 51 5.38 9.62 -12.61
C HIS A 51 6.43 9.52 -11.51
N ASN A 52 7.53 10.27 -11.59
CA ASN A 52 8.67 10.03 -10.71
C ASN A 52 8.33 10.19 -9.21
N GLU A 53 7.33 11.01 -8.89
CA GLU A 53 6.88 11.25 -7.52
C GLU A 53 5.37 11.07 -7.35
N ASN A 54 4.64 10.54 -8.33
CA ASN A 54 3.21 10.22 -8.22
C ASN A 54 2.87 8.99 -9.06
N PRO A 55 1.79 8.26 -8.76
CA PRO A 55 0.94 8.39 -7.57
C PRO A 55 1.54 7.64 -6.37
N ALA A 56 0.98 7.90 -5.18
CA ALA A 56 1.36 7.17 -3.98
C ALA A 56 1.02 5.68 -4.08
N GLU A 57 1.87 4.84 -3.47
CA GLU A 57 1.49 3.49 -3.06
C GLU A 57 0.56 3.60 -1.83
N LYS A 58 -0.31 2.61 -1.58
CA LYS A 58 -1.39 2.76 -0.59
C LYS A 58 -1.42 1.66 0.44
N LEU A 59 -1.79 2.02 1.68
CA LEU A 59 -2.31 1.11 2.70
C LEU A 59 -3.83 1.26 2.77
N ASN A 60 -4.55 0.27 2.25
CA ASN A 60 -6.01 0.27 2.18
C ASN A 60 -6.63 -0.49 3.36
N TYR A 61 -7.76 0.01 3.86
CA TYR A 61 -8.56 -0.58 4.93
C TYR A 61 -9.82 -1.23 4.36
N HIS A 62 -10.08 -2.48 4.70
CA HIS A 62 -11.21 -3.25 4.18
C HIS A 62 -12.26 -3.59 5.25
N GLY A 63 -12.07 -3.14 6.49
CA GLY A 63 -12.95 -3.46 7.61
C GLY A 63 -12.84 -4.92 8.06
N ILE A 64 -13.86 -5.37 8.78
CA ILE A 64 -13.94 -6.75 9.28
C ILE A 64 -14.77 -7.56 8.27
N LEU A 65 -14.26 -8.70 7.79
CA LEU A 65 -14.87 -9.44 6.68
C LEU A 65 -16.26 -10.01 6.98
N ASN A 66 -16.46 -10.47 8.22
CA ASN A 66 -17.72 -11.09 8.65
C ASN A 66 -18.72 -10.10 9.27
N ASP A 67 -18.36 -8.82 9.33
CA ASP A 67 -19.27 -7.76 9.77
C ASP A 67 -20.23 -7.38 8.63
N THR A 68 -21.51 -7.70 8.82
CA THR A 68 -22.58 -7.38 7.85
C THR A 68 -22.84 -5.89 7.68
N SER A 69 -22.35 -5.05 8.59
CA SER A 69 -22.44 -3.59 8.52
C SER A 69 -21.21 -2.92 7.90
N ASN A 70 -20.22 -3.72 7.46
CA ASN A 70 -18.98 -3.23 6.88
C ASN A 70 -19.22 -2.50 5.55
N LYS A 71 -19.26 -1.16 5.61
CA LYS A 71 -19.43 -0.29 4.43
C LYS A 71 -18.29 -0.34 3.42
N TYR A 72 -17.13 -0.91 3.78
CA TYR A 72 -15.97 -1.02 2.88
C TYR A 72 -16.07 -2.23 1.96
N LYS A 73 -16.92 -3.20 2.28
CA LYS A 73 -17.17 -4.37 1.44
C LYS A 73 -17.76 -3.94 0.10
N GLY A 74 -17.04 -4.22 -0.99
CA GLY A 74 -17.42 -3.83 -2.35
C GLY A 74 -17.13 -2.37 -2.69
N ALA A 75 -16.44 -1.64 -1.81
CA ALA A 75 -16.05 -0.25 -2.07
C ALA A 75 -15.04 -0.16 -3.23
N ASN A 76 -15.03 0.99 -3.90
CA ASN A 76 -14.08 1.29 -4.97
C ASN A 76 -12.95 2.20 -4.47
N PHE A 77 -11.70 1.77 -4.62
CA PHE A 77 -10.48 2.46 -4.14
C PHE A 77 -9.76 3.32 -5.19
N GLY A 78 -10.40 3.54 -6.34
CA GLY A 78 -10.04 4.58 -7.32
C GLY A 78 -9.58 4.08 -8.69
N TYR A 79 -8.78 3.02 -8.76
CA TYR A 79 -8.22 2.55 -10.04
C TYR A 79 -9.34 2.14 -11.04
N PRO A 80 -9.18 2.40 -12.35
CA PRO A 80 -8.03 3.03 -13.02
C PRO A 80 -8.08 4.56 -13.12
N SER A 81 -9.21 5.18 -12.76
CA SER A 81 -9.45 6.58 -13.09
C SER A 81 -8.94 7.56 -12.03
N CYS A 82 -8.78 7.10 -10.80
CA CYS A 82 -8.48 7.93 -9.64
C CYS A 82 -7.27 7.38 -8.89
N VAL A 83 -6.27 8.22 -8.64
CA VAL A 83 -5.02 7.87 -7.96
C VAL A 83 -4.74 8.83 -6.80
N ALA A 84 -3.93 8.40 -5.83
CA ALA A 84 -3.59 9.20 -4.66
C ALA A 84 -2.35 10.07 -4.88
N ALA A 85 -2.40 11.32 -4.43
CA ALA A 85 -1.27 12.24 -4.50
C ALA A 85 -0.17 11.88 -3.49
N SER A 86 1.08 11.82 -3.93
CA SER A 86 2.26 11.70 -3.06
C SER A 86 3.00 13.04 -2.98
N ASP A 87 3.60 13.51 -4.08
CA ASP A 87 4.14 14.86 -4.18
C ASP A 87 3.13 15.84 -4.79
N THR A 88 2.52 16.67 -3.94
CA THR A 88 1.51 17.65 -4.35
C THR A 88 2.09 18.88 -5.04
N GLN A 89 3.39 19.18 -4.85
CA GLN A 89 4.03 20.34 -5.49
C GLN A 89 4.14 20.10 -7.00
N LEU A 90 4.53 18.90 -7.40
CA LEU A 90 4.63 18.52 -8.81
C LEU A 90 3.29 18.42 -9.52
N LEU A 91 2.19 18.19 -8.79
CA LEU A 91 0.85 18.21 -9.36
C LEU A 91 0.41 19.64 -9.73
N GLY A 92 0.96 20.67 -9.09
CA GLY A 92 0.61 22.06 -9.38
C GLY A 92 -0.83 22.42 -9.00
N VAL A 93 -1.41 21.69 -8.06
CA VAL A 93 -2.77 21.90 -7.54
C VAL A 93 -2.67 22.34 -6.09
N SER A 94 -2.94 23.61 -5.83
CA SER A 94 -2.77 24.22 -4.50
C SER A 94 -3.66 23.62 -3.40
N SER A 95 -4.77 22.97 -3.76
CA SER A 95 -5.71 22.37 -2.80
C SER A 95 -5.42 20.92 -2.44
N LEU A 96 -4.52 20.22 -3.16
CA LEU A 96 -4.25 18.81 -2.88
C LEU A 96 -3.29 18.65 -1.70
N ARG A 97 -3.64 17.71 -0.81
CA ARG A 97 -2.78 17.18 0.24
C ARG A 97 -2.34 15.77 -0.13
N VAL A 98 -1.32 15.27 0.56
CA VAL A 98 -0.90 13.86 0.44
C VAL A 98 -2.11 12.96 0.70
N GLY A 99 -2.27 11.96 -0.16
CA GLY A 99 -3.37 11.02 -0.13
C GLY A 99 -4.65 11.51 -0.78
N ASP A 100 -4.82 12.82 -1.03
CA ASP A 100 -6.01 13.26 -1.77
C ASP A 100 -6.05 12.57 -3.13
N ILE A 101 -7.22 12.03 -3.47
CA ILE A 101 -7.41 11.25 -4.69
C ILE A 101 -7.82 12.19 -5.81
N PHE A 102 -7.17 12.07 -6.96
CA PHE A 102 -7.37 12.93 -8.12
C PHE A 102 -7.40 12.12 -9.41
N LYS A 103 -7.92 12.73 -10.49
CA LYS A 103 -7.84 12.17 -11.84
C LYS A 103 -6.57 12.60 -12.56
N LEU A 104 -6.02 11.66 -13.33
CA LEU A 104 -4.94 11.92 -14.27
C LEU A 104 -5.42 12.79 -15.47
N ASP A 105 -6.68 12.59 -15.89
CA ASP A 105 -7.33 13.33 -16.97
C ASP A 105 -8.45 14.24 -16.44
N GLY A 106 -8.44 15.52 -16.80
CA GLY A 106 -9.52 16.47 -16.44
C GLY A 106 -9.36 17.17 -15.09
N GLY A 107 -8.21 16.99 -14.43
CA GLY A 107 -7.84 17.70 -13.22
C GLY A 107 -8.46 17.16 -11.92
N PRO A 108 -7.99 17.66 -10.76
CA PRO A 108 -8.22 17.14 -9.41
C PRO A 108 -9.64 17.35 -8.85
N GLN A 109 -10.56 17.92 -9.62
CA GLN A 109 -11.91 18.29 -9.16
C GLN A 109 -13.01 17.38 -9.73
N ALA A 110 -12.67 16.25 -10.32
CA ALA A 110 -13.69 15.33 -10.82
C ALA A 110 -14.48 14.70 -9.67
N SER A 111 -15.79 14.93 -9.67
CA SER A 111 -16.73 14.54 -8.60
C SER A 111 -16.82 13.04 -8.34
N ASP A 112 -16.35 12.21 -9.26
CA ASP A 112 -16.33 10.75 -9.10
C ASP A 112 -15.11 10.24 -8.33
N CYS A 113 -14.03 11.01 -8.19
CA CYS A 113 -12.91 10.65 -7.31
C CYS A 113 -13.22 10.93 -5.83
N THR A 114 -14.11 11.87 -5.53
CA THR A 114 -14.51 12.19 -4.15
C THR A 114 -15.39 11.11 -3.51
N GLN A 115 -15.96 10.22 -4.33
CA GLN A 115 -16.76 9.08 -3.89
C GLN A 115 -15.95 7.79 -3.73
N ARG A 116 -14.62 7.84 -3.98
CA ARG A 116 -13.74 6.66 -3.86
C ARG A 116 -13.28 6.51 -2.43
N GLU A 117 -13.10 5.27 -2.02
CA GLU A 117 -12.52 4.99 -0.72
C GLU A 117 -11.04 5.40 -0.72
N HIS A 118 -10.67 6.08 0.34
CA HIS A 118 -9.33 6.60 0.50
C HIS A 118 -8.45 5.59 1.23
N ALA A 119 -7.18 5.54 0.84
CA ALA A 119 -6.18 4.84 1.62
C ALA A 119 -6.06 5.45 3.02
N ARG A 120 -5.69 4.63 3.99
CA ARG A 120 -5.43 5.07 5.36
C ARG A 120 -4.05 5.69 5.54
N LEU A 121 -3.09 5.21 4.77
CA LEU A 121 -1.78 5.82 4.60
C LEU A 121 -1.37 5.71 3.15
N ASP A 122 -0.58 6.69 2.73
CA ASP A 122 -0.01 6.79 1.40
C ASP A 122 1.52 6.77 1.54
N PHE A 123 2.18 5.94 0.75
CA PHE A 123 3.62 5.78 0.76
C PHE A 123 4.26 6.44 -0.46
N HIS A 124 5.57 6.63 -0.42
CA HIS A 124 6.32 7.12 -1.58
C HIS A 124 6.08 6.25 -2.82
N SER A 125 5.95 6.95 -3.95
CA SER A 125 5.66 6.37 -5.25
C SER A 125 6.72 5.34 -5.65
N HIS A 126 6.26 4.25 -6.29
CA HIS A 126 7.09 3.16 -6.82
C HIS A 126 7.85 2.35 -5.78
N THR A 127 7.56 2.47 -4.48
CA THR A 127 8.23 1.67 -3.45
C THR A 127 7.83 0.18 -3.49
N ALA A 128 6.77 -0.15 -4.23
CA ALA A 128 6.32 -1.50 -4.56
C ALA A 128 6.11 -2.40 -3.32
N PRO A 129 5.11 -2.11 -2.47
CA PRO A 129 4.85 -2.92 -1.29
C PRO A 129 4.24 -4.27 -1.67
N LEU A 130 4.85 -5.38 -1.23
CA LEU A 130 4.44 -6.73 -1.64
C LEU A 130 3.86 -7.59 -0.52
N ASP A 131 4.11 -7.25 0.74
CA ASP A 131 3.52 -7.98 1.87
C ASP A 131 3.31 -7.07 3.07
N ILE A 132 2.34 -7.44 3.91
CA ILE A 132 2.04 -6.83 5.20
C ILE A 132 1.81 -7.92 6.25
N LYS A 133 2.42 -7.78 7.43
CA LYS A 133 2.23 -8.66 8.58
C LYS A 133 2.11 -7.89 9.89
N PHE A 134 1.13 -8.25 10.70
CA PHE A 134 0.98 -7.71 12.05
C PHE A 134 1.80 -8.52 13.05
N ASN A 135 2.31 -7.85 14.08
CA ASN A 135 2.81 -8.57 15.25
C ASN A 135 1.65 -9.20 16.04
N THR A 136 1.95 -10.11 16.97
CA THR A 136 0.94 -10.86 17.74
C THR A 136 -0.09 -9.99 18.44
N ASN A 137 0.31 -8.81 18.92
CA ASN A 137 -0.57 -7.90 19.66
C ASN A 137 -1.23 -6.84 18.77
N ALA A 138 -1.02 -6.89 17.45
CA ALA A 138 -1.51 -5.92 16.47
C ALA A 138 -1.20 -4.45 16.79
N THR A 139 -0.14 -4.19 17.56
CA THR A 139 0.34 -2.83 17.84
C THR A 139 1.20 -2.28 16.71
N SER A 140 1.58 -3.12 15.75
CA SER A 140 2.41 -2.74 14.61
C SER A 140 2.15 -3.64 13.41
N ALA A 141 2.18 -3.04 12.22
CA ALA A 141 2.25 -3.73 10.95
C ALA A 141 3.64 -3.54 10.32
N TYR A 142 4.18 -4.59 9.72
CA TYR A 142 5.46 -4.60 9.01
C TYR A 142 5.17 -4.78 7.53
N ILE A 143 5.80 -3.97 6.69
CA ILE A 143 5.54 -3.92 5.25
C ILE A 143 6.85 -4.09 4.49
N ALA A 144 6.86 -5.00 3.53
CA ALA A 144 7.97 -5.25 2.63
C ALA A 144 7.82 -4.39 1.37
N PHE A 145 8.76 -3.47 1.15
CA PHE A 145 8.87 -2.60 -0.02
C PHE A 145 9.95 -3.15 -0.97
N HIS A 146 9.51 -3.74 -2.08
CA HIS A 146 10.36 -4.48 -3.00
C HIS A 146 11.32 -3.61 -3.80
N GLY A 147 10.93 -2.37 -4.07
CA GLY A 147 11.77 -1.39 -4.76
C GLY A 147 11.33 -1.04 -6.17
N SER A 148 11.58 0.21 -6.53
CA SER A 148 11.13 0.82 -7.78
C SER A 148 11.93 0.32 -8.99
N TRP A 149 11.24 0.05 -10.09
CA TRP A 149 11.85 0.04 -11.43
C TRP A 149 11.55 1.36 -12.19
N ASN A 150 10.37 1.95 -11.96
CA ASN A 150 9.88 3.14 -12.66
C ASN A 150 10.10 4.45 -11.88
N ARG A 151 11.31 4.64 -11.37
CA ARG A 151 11.71 5.86 -10.63
C ARG A 151 13.21 6.12 -10.74
N ASN A 152 13.60 7.39 -10.76
CA ASN A 152 14.99 7.82 -10.66
C ASN A 152 15.15 9.06 -9.75
N PRO A 153 15.94 9.00 -8.66
CA PRO A 153 16.66 7.82 -8.15
C PRO A 153 15.70 6.70 -7.71
N ALA A 154 16.20 5.48 -7.58
CA ALA A 154 15.37 4.36 -7.13
C ALA A 154 14.92 4.56 -5.66
N ASP A 155 13.80 3.95 -5.27
CA ASP A 155 13.33 3.97 -3.88
C ASP A 155 12.63 2.65 -3.50
N GLY A 156 12.41 2.40 -2.21
CA GLY A 156 11.88 1.13 -1.68
C GLY A 156 12.98 0.26 -1.06
N TYR A 157 13.14 -1.00 -1.48
CA TYR A 157 14.22 -1.92 -1.05
C TYR A 157 14.41 -2.01 0.48
N ARG A 158 13.31 -2.16 1.21
CA ARG A 158 13.30 -2.09 2.68
C ARG A 158 12.15 -2.84 3.32
N VAL A 159 12.25 -3.06 4.64
CA VAL A 159 11.14 -3.38 5.53
C VAL A 159 10.91 -2.19 6.45
N MET A 160 9.66 -1.74 6.54
CA MET A 160 9.24 -0.67 7.45
C MET A 160 8.16 -1.16 8.40
N ARG A 161 8.01 -0.48 9.53
CA ARG A 161 6.95 -0.65 10.50
C ARG A 161 6.00 0.55 10.47
N VAL A 162 4.72 0.30 10.63
CA VAL A 162 3.69 1.30 10.93
C VAL A 162 3.09 0.93 12.29
N ASP A 163 2.93 1.93 13.16
CA ASP A 163 2.34 1.72 14.49
C ASP A 163 0.80 1.74 14.42
N PHE A 164 0.18 0.85 15.18
CA PHE A 164 -1.25 0.58 15.19
C PHE A 164 -1.82 0.62 16.61
N LYS A 165 -3.08 1.02 16.70
CA LYS A 165 -3.87 1.03 17.93
C LYS A 165 -5.35 0.84 17.59
N ASP A 166 -6.04 -0.01 18.34
CA ASP A 166 -7.48 -0.24 18.21
C ASP A 166 -7.92 -0.56 16.77
N GLY A 167 -7.11 -1.38 16.06
CA GLY A 167 -7.38 -1.81 14.69
C GLY A 167 -7.21 -0.73 13.62
N GLN A 168 -6.54 0.38 13.93
CA GLN A 168 -6.23 1.49 13.02
C GLN A 168 -4.76 1.89 13.10
N GLN A 169 -4.23 2.48 12.03
CA GLN A 169 -2.93 3.12 12.08
C GLN A 169 -2.95 4.31 13.07
N VAL A 170 -1.86 4.52 13.79
CA VAL A 170 -1.73 5.65 14.75
C VAL A 170 -1.51 6.97 14.02
N ALA A 171 -0.76 6.95 12.92
CA ALA A 171 -0.41 8.15 12.17
C ALA A 171 -1.64 8.76 11.45
N ASP A 172 -1.66 10.08 11.35
CA ASP A 172 -2.62 10.76 10.49
C ASP A 172 -2.45 10.32 9.03
N ARG A 173 -3.55 10.32 8.29
CA ARG A 173 -3.60 9.91 6.89
C ARG A 173 -2.63 10.68 5.99
N ALA A 174 -2.45 11.97 6.23
CA ALA A 174 -1.54 12.82 5.47
C ALA A 174 -0.09 12.76 5.98
N SER A 175 0.23 11.84 6.91
CA SER A 175 1.57 11.69 7.47
C SER A 175 2.58 11.26 6.42
N LYS A 176 3.69 11.98 6.37
CA LYS A 176 4.87 11.65 5.55
C LYS A 176 5.92 10.82 6.30
N THR A 177 5.69 10.54 7.59
CA THR A 177 6.65 9.89 8.49
C THR A 177 6.04 8.73 9.26
N ALA A 178 4.94 8.17 8.75
CA ALA A 178 4.27 7.02 9.38
C ALA A 178 5.10 5.73 9.29
N GLN A 179 6.05 5.66 8.34
CA GLN A 179 6.92 4.53 8.12
C GLN A 179 8.17 4.64 8.99
N ILE A 180 8.36 3.67 9.88
CA ILE A 180 9.52 3.56 10.77
C ILE A 180 10.48 2.52 10.21
N PRO A 181 11.76 2.85 9.95
CA PRO A 181 12.76 1.90 9.48
C PRO A 181 12.88 0.65 10.35
N VAL A 182 12.95 -0.52 9.71
CA VAL A 182 13.29 -1.81 10.36
C VAL A 182 14.56 -2.38 9.75
N MET A 183 14.60 -2.52 8.42
CA MET A 183 15.77 -2.99 7.68
C MET A 183 15.80 -2.31 6.31
N GLU A 184 16.89 -1.65 5.97
CA GLU A 184 17.05 -0.91 4.70
C GLU A 184 18.42 -1.16 4.07
N ASN A 185 18.48 -1.09 2.75
CA ASN A 185 19.76 -1.03 2.05
C ASN A 185 20.43 0.34 2.29
N SER A 186 21.76 0.35 2.45
CA SER A 186 22.53 1.56 2.80
C SER A 186 22.50 2.67 1.74
N LYS A 187 22.26 2.32 0.47
CA LYS A 187 22.22 3.27 -0.67
C LYS A 187 21.00 3.02 -1.55
N ASN A 188 19.82 3.35 -1.03
CA ASN A 188 18.54 3.03 -1.69
C ASN A 188 18.45 3.54 -3.14
N GLY A 189 18.88 4.78 -3.37
CA GLY A 189 18.89 5.41 -4.70
C GLY A 189 19.69 4.67 -5.77
N ALA A 190 20.63 3.80 -5.37
CA ALA A 190 21.51 3.04 -6.25
C ALA A 190 21.10 1.55 -6.38
N CYS A 191 19.95 1.14 -5.83
CA CYS A 191 19.66 -0.26 -5.56
C CYS A 191 19.30 -1.15 -6.75
N ARG A 192 18.84 -0.60 -7.87
CA ARG A 192 18.15 -1.30 -8.98
C ARG A 192 18.43 -2.82 -9.11
N ASN A 193 19.71 -3.21 -9.23
CA ASN A 193 20.14 -4.62 -9.37
C ASN A 193 21.16 -5.10 -8.32
N SER A 194 21.40 -4.33 -7.26
CA SER A 194 22.55 -4.53 -6.35
C SER A 194 22.16 -4.62 -4.86
N CYS A 195 20.86 -4.65 -4.57
CA CYS A 195 20.29 -4.64 -3.23
C CYS A 195 19.37 -5.85 -3.03
N PHE A 196 19.13 -6.23 -1.78
CA PHE A 196 18.00 -7.12 -1.49
C PHE A 196 16.69 -6.41 -1.90
N ARG A 197 15.75 -7.19 -2.41
CA ARG A 197 14.38 -6.78 -2.76
C ARG A 197 13.40 -7.57 -1.92
N THR A 198 12.74 -6.90 -0.97
CA THR A 198 11.91 -7.58 0.04
C THR A 198 10.59 -8.04 -0.58
N VAL A 199 10.17 -9.29 -0.31
CA VAL A 199 8.92 -9.84 -0.82
C VAL A 199 8.00 -10.27 0.32
N GLY A 200 8.23 -11.45 0.89
CA GLY A 200 7.36 -12.06 1.88
C GLY A 200 7.85 -11.82 3.29
N LEU A 201 6.91 -11.63 4.22
CA LEU A 201 7.15 -11.49 5.64
C LEU A 201 6.43 -12.60 6.42
N ALA A 202 7.05 -13.07 7.50
CA ALA A 202 6.41 -14.00 8.43
C ALA A 202 6.95 -13.83 9.85
N PHE A 203 6.07 -13.91 10.84
CA PHE A 203 6.48 -14.05 12.23
C PHE A 203 6.50 -15.53 12.63
N ASP A 204 7.50 -15.93 13.41
CA ASP A 204 7.42 -17.22 14.11
C ASP A 204 6.72 -17.09 15.48
N GLY A 205 6.50 -18.22 16.14
CA GLY A 205 5.86 -18.26 17.47
C GLY A 205 6.66 -17.60 18.60
N LYS A 206 7.90 -17.15 18.34
CA LYS A 206 8.72 -16.37 19.29
C LYS A 206 8.70 -14.86 18.97
N GLY A 207 8.00 -14.45 17.92
CA GLY A 207 7.92 -13.05 17.48
C GLY A 207 9.11 -12.58 16.66
N ARG A 208 9.95 -13.48 16.13
CA ARG A 208 11.03 -13.10 15.19
C ARG A 208 10.45 -12.88 13.81
N LEU A 209 10.90 -11.83 13.11
CA LEU A 209 10.43 -11.51 11.77
C LEU A 209 11.35 -12.14 10.72
N TYR A 210 10.78 -12.90 9.79
CA TYR A 210 11.47 -13.44 8.63
C TYR A 210 11.10 -12.62 7.40
N MET A 211 12.07 -12.41 6.52
CA MET A 211 11.91 -11.66 5.28
C MET A 211 12.59 -12.42 4.14
N SER A 212 11.90 -12.56 3.01
CA SER A 212 12.47 -13.12 1.79
C SER A 212 12.94 -12.05 0.83
N SER A 213 13.99 -12.34 0.08
CA SER A 213 14.38 -11.59 -1.11
C SER A 213 14.49 -12.48 -2.33
N ASP A 214 13.64 -12.23 -3.31
CA ASP A 214 13.55 -13.02 -4.54
C ASP A 214 14.75 -12.80 -5.46
N SER A 215 15.15 -11.55 -5.69
CA SER A 215 16.22 -11.23 -6.64
C SER A 215 17.60 -11.68 -6.18
N SER A 216 17.85 -11.76 -4.87
CA SER A 216 19.11 -12.28 -4.33
C SER A 216 19.05 -13.74 -3.91
N GLY A 217 17.85 -14.35 -3.84
CA GLY A 217 17.64 -15.73 -3.41
C GLY A 217 17.89 -15.94 -1.90
N GLU A 218 17.70 -14.88 -1.10
CA GLU A 218 18.05 -14.87 0.33
C GLU A 218 16.81 -14.91 1.23
N MET A 219 17.02 -15.44 2.44
CA MET A 219 16.07 -15.38 3.55
C MET A 219 16.78 -14.79 4.76
N TYR A 220 16.14 -13.83 5.41
CA TYR A 220 16.65 -13.11 6.56
C TYR A 220 15.80 -13.38 7.78
N VAL A 221 16.41 -13.33 8.97
CA VAL A 221 15.73 -13.17 10.25
C VAL A 221 16.15 -11.82 10.84
N ILE A 222 15.17 -11.05 11.29
CA ILE A 222 15.30 -9.69 11.85
C ILE A 222 14.95 -9.75 13.34
#